data_AF-B9A946-F1
#
_entry.id   AF-B9A946-F1
#
_cell.length_a   1.000
_cell.length_b   1.000
_cell.length_c   1.000
_cell.angle_alpha   90.00
_cell.angle_beta   90.00
_cell.angle_gamma   90.00
#
_symmetry.space_group_name_H-M   'P 1'
#
loop_
_entity.id
_entity.type
_entity.pdbx_description
1 polymer ?
#
loop_
_entity_poly.entity_id
_entity_poly.type
_entity_poly.pdbx_seq_one_letter_code
_entity_poly.pdbx_strand_id
1 'polypeptide(L)'
;MDYHKSIDEYFEAKKRLFDEVLPKEKTAILNADIGEYGELLNIAEKRGNKVITYGKKNSDITLLKQIPTANGQYLTIQIGDEIYNAFFPIFGQFQAYNLLCAIGIVISSGMDYQRMCIDKLASPSGRMEKVNTFAFVDYAHTPSALKQALLSLKWHFNKKIVLVFGCGGNRDQTKRAEMGKIAQMLAGKVIVTDDNPRDEDPGKIRHDILLHCPDALEIGDRKKAIEKGINIAHDENMILLVAGKGHERFQIIEGQSLEFSDVEVIREGQKFATAVLLSPSSNA
;
A
#
# COMPACT_ATOMS: atom_id res chain seq x y z
N MET A 1 -3.07 0.92 17.31
CA MET A 1 -3.59 -0.29 18.00
C MET A 1 -5.00 0.03 18.50
N ASP A 2 -5.86 0.47 17.60
CA ASP A 2 -6.99 1.34 17.98
C ASP A 2 -8.18 0.54 18.53
N TYR A 3 -8.12 -0.80 18.45
CA TYR A 3 -9.18 -1.73 18.86
C TYR A 3 -8.68 -2.88 19.74
N HIS A 4 -7.44 -3.36 19.52
CA HIS A 4 -6.80 -4.41 20.33
C HIS A 4 -5.69 -3.80 21.18
N LYS A 5 -5.64 -4.13 22.47
CA LYS A 5 -4.74 -3.47 23.44
C LYS A 5 -3.30 -3.99 23.37
N SER A 6 -3.08 -5.11 22.70
CA SER A 6 -1.76 -5.67 22.45
C SER A 6 -1.70 -6.41 21.11
N ILE A 7 -0.47 -6.71 20.66
CA ILE A 7 -0.23 -7.57 19.50
C ILE A 7 -0.79 -8.98 19.77
N ASP A 8 -0.68 -9.47 21.00
CA ASP A 8 -1.20 -10.78 21.40
C ASP A 8 -2.73 -10.82 21.30
N GLU A 9 -3.44 -9.79 21.78
CA GLU A 9 -4.90 -9.71 21.64
C GLU A 9 -5.33 -9.61 20.18
N TYR A 10 -4.55 -8.91 19.34
CA TYR A 10 -4.80 -8.83 17.91
C TYR A 10 -4.61 -10.18 17.22
N PHE A 11 -3.57 -10.92 17.62
CA PHE A 11 -3.30 -12.25 17.11
C PHE A 11 -4.39 -13.25 17.53
N GLU A 12 -4.78 -13.27 18.81
CA GLU A 12 -5.87 -14.12 19.31
C GLU A 12 -7.18 -13.85 18.55
N ALA A 13 -7.50 -12.58 18.25
CA ALA A 13 -8.67 -12.27 17.45
C ALA A 13 -8.61 -12.84 16.03
N LYS A 14 -7.44 -12.83 15.37
CA LYS A 14 -7.26 -13.41 14.03
C LYS A 14 -7.28 -14.94 14.03
N LYS A 15 -6.70 -15.53 15.07
CA LYS A 15 -6.62 -16.98 15.26
C LYS A 15 -8.00 -17.66 15.24
N ARG A 16 -9.05 -16.95 15.68
CA ARG A 16 -10.45 -17.39 15.59
C ARG A 16 -10.89 -17.77 14.17
N LEU A 17 -10.29 -17.20 13.13
CA LEU A 17 -10.54 -17.65 11.76
C LEU A 17 -10.25 -19.15 11.59
N PHE A 18 -9.15 -19.63 12.16
CA PHE A 18 -8.71 -21.01 12.03
C PHE A 18 -9.32 -21.92 13.11
N ASP A 19 -9.52 -21.40 14.32
CA ASP A 19 -10.02 -22.19 15.45
C ASP A 19 -11.56 -22.25 15.53
N GLU A 20 -12.27 -21.25 15.01
CA GLU A 20 -13.73 -21.17 15.15
C GLU A 20 -14.45 -21.18 13.80
N VAL A 21 -13.99 -20.35 12.84
CA VAL A 21 -14.73 -20.05 11.62
C VAL A 21 -14.47 -21.04 10.49
N LEU A 22 -13.22 -21.45 10.28
CA LEU A 22 -12.85 -22.39 9.23
C LEU A 22 -13.50 -23.75 9.54
N PRO A 23 -14.35 -24.28 8.63
CA PRO A 23 -14.98 -25.57 8.86
C PRO A 23 -13.93 -26.67 8.93
N LYS A 24 -14.20 -27.72 9.72
CA LYS A 24 -13.35 -28.91 9.78
C LYS A 24 -13.16 -29.51 8.40
N GLU A 25 -12.01 -30.15 8.17
CA GLU A 25 -11.65 -30.83 6.90
C GLU A 25 -11.51 -29.90 5.66
N LYS A 26 -11.77 -28.59 5.81
CA LYS A 26 -11.43 -27.58 4.79
C LYS A 26 -9.95 -27.20 4.86
N THR A 27 -9.51 -26.42 3.88
CA THR A 27 -8.09 -26.06 3.73
C THR A 27 -7.78 -24.72 4.38
N ALA A 28 -6.74 -24.69 5.22
CA ALA A 28 -6.11 -23.48 5.73
C ALA A 28 -4.94 -23.09 4.81
N ILE A 29 -4.91 -21.83 4.36
CA ILE A 29 -3.79 -21.28 3.57
C ILE A 29 -2.93 -20.43 4.49
N LEU A 30 -1.70 -20.87 4.79
CA LEU A 30 -0.87 -20.30 5.85
C LEU A 30 0.45 -19.74 5.31
N ASN A 31 0.84 -18.57 5.81
CA ASN A 31 2.15 -17.99 5.53
C ASN A 31 3.21 -18.68 6.41
N ALA A 32 4.18 -19.38 5.82
CA ALA A 32 5.24 -20.08 6.55
C ALA A 32 6.35 -19.14 7.08
N ASP A 33 6.37 -17.88 6.61
CA ASP A 33 7.42 -16.92 6.95
C ASP A 33 7.14 -16.13 8.23
N ILE A 34 5.90 -16.13 8.74
CA ILE A 34 5.53 -15.39 9.96
C ILE A 34 5.92 -16.14 11.24
N GLY A 35 6.10 -15.41 12.35
CA GLY A 35 6.47 -15.99 13.64
C GLY A 35 5.39 -16.89 14.23
N GLU A 36 4.13 -16.57 13.94
CA GLU A 36 2.94 -17.23 14.47
C GLU A 36 2.55 -18.51 13.69
N TYR A 37 3.30 -18.85 12.62
CA TYR A 37 2.98 -19.95 11.74
C TYR A 37 2.82 -21.29 12.48
N GLY A 38 3.74 -21.60 13.41
CA GLY A 38 3.71 -22.87 14.14
C GLY A 38 2.44 -23.04 14.99
N GLU A 39 1.93 -21.96 15.57
CA GLU A 39 0.67 -22.01 16.33
C GLU A 39 -0.53 -22.21 15.41
N LEU A 40 -0.59 -21.48 14.28
CA LEU A 40 -1.67 -21.62 13.30
C LEU A 40 -1.70 -23.02 12.68
N LEU A 41 -0.53 -23.60 12.41
CA LEU A 41 -0.38 -24.97 11.91
C LEU A 41 -0.97 -25.98 12.91
N ASN A 42 -0.56 -25.88 14.18
CA ASN A 42 -1.06 -26.77 15.24
C ASN A 42 -2.59 -26.72 15.38
N ILE A 43 -3.20 -25.55 15.21
CA ILE A 43 -4.66 -25.37 15.27
C ILE A 43 -5.32 -26.07 14.09
N ALA A 44 -4.83 -25.83 12.88
CA ALA A 44 -5.37 -26.44 11.67
C ALA A 44 -5.30 -27.99 11.75
N GLU A 45 -4.15 -28.54 12.16
CA GLU A 45 -3.96 -29.98 12.29
C GLU A 45 -4.88 -30.61 13.33
N LYS A 46 -5.01 -30.00 14.53
CA LYS A 46 -5.92 -30.49 15.59
C LYS A 46 -7.38 -30.53 15.15
N ARG A 47 -7.77 -29.66 14.21
CA ARG A 47 -9.13 -29.59 13.65
C ARG A 47 -9.33 -30.49 12.43
N GLY A 48 -8.29 -31.21 12.01
CA GLY A 48 -8.30 -32.04 10.81
C GLY A 48 -8.36 -31.23 9.51
N ASN A 49 -7.95 -29.96 9.54
CA ASN A 49 -7.88 -29.14 8.34
C ASN A 49 -6.68 -29.56 7.48
N LYS A 50 -6.86 -29.52 6.16
CA LYS A 50 -5.72 -29.56 5.23
C LYS A 50 -4.97 -28.24 5.32
N VAL A 51 -3.66 -28.27 5.10
CA VAL A 51 -2.84 -27.05 5.10
C VAL A 51 -2.15 -26.92 3.76
N ILE A 52 -2.20 -25.72 3.18
CA ILE A 52 -1.34 -25.31 2.07
C ILE A 52 -0.54 -24.12 2.57
N THR A 53 0.77 -24.22 2.46
CA THR A 53 1.71 -23.21 2.92
C THR A 53 2.21 -22.34 1.78
N TYR A 54 2.50 -21.08 2.07
CA TYR A 54 3.17 -20.18 1.14
C TYR A 54 4.23 -19.35 1.83
N GLY A 55 5.25 -18.94 1.09
CA GLY A 55 6.33 -18.10 1.61
C GLY A 55 7.58 -18.14 0.77
N LYS A 56 8.70 -17.68 1.33
CA LYS A 56 10.05 -17.83 0.75
C LYS A 56 10.78 -19.04 1.32
N LYS A 57 10.37 -19.52 2.48
CA LYS A 57 10.83 -20.82 3.02
C LYS A 57 10.31 -21.97 2.15
N ASN A 58 10.84 -23.17 2.39
CA ASN A 58 10.35 -24.40 1.78
C ASN A 58 8.86 -24.58 2.15
N SER A 59 7.96 -24.34 1.20
CA SER A 59 6.51 -24.29 1.34
C SER A 59 5.86 -24.90 0.11
N ASP A 60 4.58 -25.22 0.19
CA ASP A 60 3.83 -25.79 -0.96
C ASP A 60 3.81 -24.81 -2.15
N ILE A 61 3.77 -23.51 -1.85
CA ILE A 61 3.86 -22.41 -2.81
C ILE A 61 5.02 -21.48 -2.41
N THR A 62 6.19 -21.69 -2.99
CA THR A 62 7.41 -20.96 -2.64
C THR A 62 7.74 -19.87 -3.65
N LEU A 63 7.94 -18.65 -3.18
CA LEU A 63 8.51 -17.57 -3.99
C LEU A 63 10.03 -17.71 -4.05
N LEU A 64 10.54 -18.18 -5.18
CA LEU A 64 11.98 -18.37 -5.42
C LEU A 64 12.68 -17.07 -5.83
N LYS A 65 12.03 -16.28 -6.68
CA LYS A 65 12.62 -15.05 -7.22
C LYS A 65 11.57 -13.97 -7.43
N GLN A 66 11.98 -12.73 -7.17
CA GLN A 66 11.16 -11.55 -7.33
C GLN A 66 12.03 -10.42 -7.91
N ILE A 67 11.69 -9.94 -9.10
CA ILE A 67 12.45 -8.91 -9.82
C ILE A 67 11.52 -7.71 -10.08
N PRO A 68 11.88 -6.50 -9.60
CA PRO A 68 11.06 -5.32 -9.84
C PRO A 68 11.19 -4.82 -11.28
N THR A 69 10.13 -4.20 -11.78
CA THR A 69 10.12 -3.43 -13.02
C THR A 69 9.33 -2.13 -12.82
N ALA A 70 9.39 -1.22 -13.79
CA ALA A 70 8.59 0.01 -13.79
C ALA A 70 7.06 -0.23 -13.96
N ASN A 71 6.65 -1.45 -14.27
CA ASN A 71 5.26 -1.82 -14.59
C ASN A 71 4.71 -2.95 -13.69
N GLY A 72 5.44 -3.36 -12.66
CA GLY A 72 5.11 -4.52 -11.83
C GLY A 72 6.36 -5.32 -11.50
N GLN A 73 6.25 -6.64 -11.47
CA GLN A 73 7.34 -7.53 -11.05
C GLN A 73 7.29 -8.87 -11.77
N TYR A 74 8.46 -9.42 -12.09
CA TYR A 74 8.58 -10.81 -12.51
C TYR A 74 8.75 -11.70 -11.29
N LEU A 75 7.97 -12.77 -11.24
CA LEU A 75 7.97 -13.74 -10.15
C LEU A 75 8.36 -15.11 -10.70
N THR A 76 9.22 -15.82 -9.96
CA THR A 76 9.45 -17.25 -10.11
C THR A 76 8.89 -17.93 -8.88
N ILE A 77 7.86 -18.74 -9.07
CA ILE A 77 7.09 -19.40 -8.02
C ILE A 77 7.24 -20.91 -8.22
N GLN A 78 7.59 -21.64 -7.17
CA GLN A 78 7.55 -23.09 -7.15
C GLN A 78 6.23 -23.56 -6.53
N ILE A 79 5.56 -24.50 -7.18
CA ILE A 79 4.31 -25.11 -6.70
C ILE A 79 4.47 -26.63 -6.84
N GLY A 80 4.73 -27.31 -5.71
CA GLY A 80 5.21 -28.70 -5.74
C GLY A 80 6.53 -28.81 -6.52
N ASP A 81 6.58 -29.65 -7.53
CA ASP A 81 7.76 -29.84 -8.40
C ASP A 81 7.80 -28.90 -9.61
N GLU A 82 6.76 -28.10 -9.81
CA GLU A 82 6.62 -27.24 -10.98
C GLU A 82 7.16 -25.82 -10.72
N ILE A 83 7.82 -25.25 -11.74
CA ILE A 83 8.27 -23.85 -11.73
C ILE A 83 7.35 -23.02 -12.61
N TYR A 84 6.70 -22.04 -11.99
CA TYR A 84 5.79 -21.12 -12.64
C TYR A 84 6.38 -19.71 -12.66
N ASN A 85 6.65 -19.20 -13.87
CA ASN A 85 7.15 -17.84 -14.09
C ASN A 85 6.02 -16.94 -14.57
N ALA A 86 5.80 -15.82 -13.91
CA ALA A 86 4.72 -14.89 -14.24
C ALA A 86 5.20 -13.44 -14.21
N PHE A 87 4.68 -12.62 -15.13
CA PHE A 87 4.66 -11.18 -14.94
C PHE A 87 3.44 -10.81 -14.11
N PHE A 88 3.68 -10.09 -13.01
CA PHE A 88 2.64 -9.63 -12.10
C PHE A 88 2.62 -8.09 -12.13
N PRO A 89 1.62 -7.47 -12.78
CA PRO A 89 1.55 -6.02 -13.04
C PRO A 89 1.12 -5.19 -11.81
N ILE A 90 1.51 -5.63 -10.61
CA ILE A 90 1.18 -4.98 -9.34
C ILE A 90 2.48 -4.63 -8.62
N PHE A 91 2.55 -3.41 -8.07
CA PHE A 91 3.69 -2.90 -7.33
C PHE A 91 3.67 -3.33 -5.86
N GLY A 92 4.83 -3.62 -5.29
CA GLY A 92 4.94 -4.01 -3.88
C GLY A 92 5.54 -5.38 -3.69
N GLN A 93 6.60 -5.47 -2.88
CA GLN A 93 7.21 -6.76 -2.57
C GLN A 93 6.21 -7.68 -1.85
N PHE A 94 5.42 -7.12 -0.93
CA PHE A 94 4.40 -7.85 -0.17
C PHE A 94 3.24 -8.34 -1.06
N GLN A 95 3.02 -7.75 -2.24
CA GLN A 95 1.94 -8.19 -3.12
C GLN A 95 2.23 -9.58 -3.71
N ALA A 96 3.49 -9.98 -3.82
CA ALA A 96 3.82 -11.36 -4.18
C ALA A 96 3.25 -12.35 -3.15
N TYR A 97 3.35 -12.06 -1.85
CA TYR A 97 2.76 -12.91 -0.80
C TYR A 97 1.23 -13.00 -0.91
N ASN A 98 0.58 -11.88 -1.22
CA ASN A 98 -0.86 -11.88 -1.48
C ASN A 98 -1.23 -12.77 -2.68
N LEU A 99 -0.42 -12.73 -3.74
CA LEU A 99 -0.59 -13.61 -4.89
C LEU A 99 -0.36 -15.09 -4.55
N LEU A 100 0.67 -15.43 -3.77
CA LEU A 100 0.90 -16.82 -3.35
C LEU A 100 -0.29 -17.36 -2.51
N CYS A 101 -0.80 -16.53 -1.59
CA CYS A 101 -1.99 -16.86 -0.81
C CYS A 101 -3.21 -17.08 -1.73
N ALA A 102 -3.41 -16.21 -2.72
CA ALA A 102 -4.49 -16.36 -3.70
C ALA A 102 -4.35 -17.64 -4.55
N ILE A 103 -3.13 -17.99 -4.97
CA ILE A 103 -2.84 -19.26 -5.65
C ILE A 103 -3.23 -20.43 -4.74
N GLY A 104 -2.90 -20.39 -3.45
CA GLY A 104 -3.31 -21.41 -2.48
C GLY A 104 -4.82 -21.56 -2.36
N ILE A 105 -5.56 -20.44 -2.39
CA ILE A 105 -7.03 -20.46 -2.41
C ILE A 105 -7.55 -21.13 -3.70
N VAL A 106 -6.99 -20.79 -4.87
CA VAL A 106 -7.36 -21.38 -6.16
C VAL A 106 -7.13 -22.89 -6.18
N ILE A 107 -5.93 -23.34 -5.75
CA ILE A 107 -5.59 -24.76 -5.65
C ILE A 107 -6.54 -25.48 -4.68
N SER A 108 -6.79 -24.91 -3.50
CA SER A 108 -7.68 -25.53 -2.52
C SER A 108 -9.14 -25.63 -2.97
N SER A 109 -9.54 -24.80 -3.94
CA SER A 109 -10.86 -24.83 -4.57
C SER A 109 -10.97 -25.88 -5.69
N GLY A 110 -9.91 -26.64 -5.97
CA GLY A 110 -9.86 -27.63 -7.05
C GLY A 110 -9.69 -27.02 -8.45
N MET A 111 -9.37 -25.73 -8.54
CA MET A 111 -9.11 -25.05 -9.80
C MET A 111 -7.64 -25.16 -10.19
N ASP A 112 -7.41 -25.19 -11.49
CA ASP A 112 -6.08 -25.19 -12.08
C ASP A 112 -5.46 -23.78 -12.02
N TYR A 113 -4.43 -23.61 -11.18
CA TYR A 113 -3.73 -22.34 -11.00
C TYR A 113 -3.07 -21.84 -12.29
N GLN A 114 -2.74 -22.72 -13.24
CA GLN A 114 -2.12 -22.33 -14.50
C GLN A 114 -3.07 -21.51 -15.38
N ARG A 115 -4.39 -21.57 -15.12
CA ARG A 115 -5.41 -20.77 -15.80
C ARG A 115 -5.55 -19.36 -15.26
N MET A 116 -4.86 -19.01 -14.17
CA MET A 116 -4.90 -17.66 -13.62
C MET A 116 -4.24 -16.68 -14.60
N CYS A 117 -4.99 -15.67 -15.05
CA CYS A 117 -4.47 -14.58 -15.88
C CYS A 117 -3.76 -13.54 -15.00
N ILE A 118 -2.64 -13.92 -14.36
CA ILE A 118 -1.90 -13.09 -13.40
C ILE A 118 -1.39 -11.80 -14.06
N ASP A 119 -1.01 -11.89 -15.32
CA ASP A 119 -0.55 -10.78 -16.17
C ASP A 119 -1.65 -9.73 -16.44
N LYS A 120 -2.92 -10.08 -16.21
CA LYS A 120 -4.09 -9.19 -16.38
C LYS A 120 -4.62 -8.64 -15.07
N LEU A 121 -4.02 -8.99 -13.94
CA LEU A 121 -4.44 -8.44 -12.65
C LEU A 121 -4.18 -6.93 -12.61
N ALA A 122 -4.94 -6.23 -11.78
CA ALA A 122 -4.74 -4.82 -11.51
C ALA A 122 -4.72 -4.60 -10.00
N SER A 123 -3.98 -3.59 -9.58
CA SER A 123 -4.07 -3.10 -8.21
C SER A 123 -5.53 -2.76 -7.87
N PRO A 124 -6.03 -3.13 -6.68
CA PRO A 124 -7.27 -2.56 -6.17
C PRO A 124 -7.19 -1.02 -6.16
N SER A 125 -8.31 -0.32 -6.35
CA SER A 125 -8.27 1.14 -6.35
C SER A 125 -7.70 1.68 -5.04
N GLY A 126 -6.82 2.68 -5.15
CA GLY A 126 -6.13 3.28 -4.01
C GLY A 126 -5.16 2.35 -3.27
N ARG A 127 -4.63 1.31 -3.92
CA ARG A 127 -3.58 0.42 -3.38
C ARG A 127 -2.42 0.36 -4.35
N MET A 128 -1.41 1.20 -4.14
CA MET A 128 -0.31 1.40 -5.09
C MET A 128 -0.83 1.59 -6.52
N GLU A 129 -1.91 2.36 -6.65
CA GLU A 129 -2.57 2.62 -7.92
C GLU A 129 -1.70 3.58 -8.73
N LYS A 130 -1.14 3.10 -9.83
CA LYS A 130 -0.36 3.92 -10.77
C LYS A 130 -1.34 4.78 -11.57
N VAL A 131 -1.37 6.07 -11.29
CA VAL A 131 -2.29 7.02 -11.95
C VAL A 131 -1.70 7.51 -13.29
N ASN A 132 -0.39 7.72 -13.33
CA ASN A 132 0.36 8.04 -14.55
C ASN A 132 1.80 7.48 -14.48
N THR A 133 2.70 7.96 -15.34
CA THR A 133 4.08 7.41 -15.44
C THR A 133 4.91 7.57 -14.18
N PHE A 134 4.64 8.56 -13.33
CA PHE A 134 5.43 8.87 -12.13
C PHE A 134 4.61 9.03 -10.85
N ALA A 135 3.27 9.06 -10.91
CA ALA A 135 2.40 9.32 -9.77
C ALA A 135 1.59 8.09 -9.33
N PHE A 136 1.56 7.86 -8.01
CA PHE A 136 0.90 6.75 -7.36
C PHE A 136 -0.01 7.23 -6.24
N VAL A 137 -1.15 6.55 -6.05
CA VAL A 137 -2.07 6.75 -4.93
C VAL A 137 -2.13 5.49 -4.07
N ASP A 138 -2.00 5.65 -2.76
CA ASP A 138 -2.08 4.54 -1.80
C ASP A 138 -2.84 4.92 -0.51
N TYR A 139 -3.52 3.94 0.08
CA TYR A 139 -4.28 4.09 1.33
C TYR A 139 -3.43 3.98 2.61
N ALA A 140 -2.10 4.02 2.48
CA ALA A 140 -1.16 3.94 3.59
C ALA A 140 -1.38 5.06 4.63
N HIS A 141 -2.24 4.80 5.61
CA HIS A 141 -2.59 5.70 6.72
C HIS A 141 -2.05 5.21 8.08
N THR A 142 -1.14 4.23 8.05
CA THR A 142 -0.44 3.70 9.24
C THR A 142 1.08 3.78 9.01
N PRO A 143 1.90 3.82 10.07
CA PRO A 143 3.36 3.91 9.95
C PRO A 143 3.94 2.76 9.10
N SER A 144 3.54 1.52 9.40
CA SER A 144 3.99 0.33 8.66
C SER A 144 3.59 0.38 7.20
N ALA A 145 2.34 0.75 6.88
CA ALA A 145 1.88 0.84 5.49
C ALA A 145 2.63 1.93 4.71
N LEU A 146 2.84 3.11 5.31
CA LEU A 146 3.58 4.21 4.68
C LEU A 146 5.03 3.82 4.39
N LYS A 147 5.68 3.18 5.37
CA LYS A 147 7.04 2.65 5.21
C LYS A 147 7.12 1.65 4.05
N GLN A 148 6.17 0.71 3.98
CA GLN A 148 6.15 -0.30 2.91
C GLN A 148 5.88 0.30 1.53
N ALA A 149 4.97 1.28 1.42
CA ALA A 149 4.70 1.98 0.16
C ALA A 149 5.95 2.72 -0.35
N LEU A 150 6.64 3.47 0.52
CA LEU A 150 7.88 4.18 0.18
C LEU A 150 9.01 3.23 -0.23
N LEU A 151 9.24 2.16 0.53
CA LEU A 151 10.26 1.16 0.20
C LEU A 151 9.94 0.41 -1.10
N SER A 152 8.66 0.13 -1.36
CA SER A 152 8.23 -0.48 -2.61
C SER A 152 8.57 0.40 -3.81
N LEU A 153 8.21 1.68 -3.78
CA LEU A 153 8.51 2.60 -4.89
C LEU A 153 10.01 2.78 -5.09
N LYS A 154 10.80 2.87 -4.00
CA LYS A 154 12.27 2.89 -4.10
C LYS A 154 12.81 1.64 -4.81
N TRP A 155 12.29 0.47 -4.45
CA TRP A 155 12.71 -0.80 -5.05
C TRP A 155 12.33 -0.92 -6.53
N HIS A 156 11.18 -0.39 -6.95
CA HIS A 156 10.75 -0.43 -8.36
C HIS A 156 11.46 0.58 -9.26
N PHE A 157 11.69 1.80 -8.77
CA PHE A 157 12.10 2.91 -9.63
C PHE A 157 13.53 3.39 -9.38
N ASN A 158 14.13 3.07 -8.24
CA ASN A 158 15.42 3.61 -7.81
C ASN A 158 15.51 5.15 -7.95
N LYS A 159 14.41 5.84 -7.63
CA LYS A 159 14.27 7.30 -7.69
C LYS A 159 13.94 7.86 -6.30
N LYS A 160 14.25 9.14 -6.09
CA LYS A 160 13.73 9.87 -4.93
C LYS A 160 12.20 9.99 -5.04
N ILE A 161 11.53 10.10 -3.90
CA ILE A 161 10.07 10.16 -3.80
C ILE A 161 9.64 11.52 -3.26
N VAL A 162 8.68 12.17 -3.92
CA VAL A 162 7.87 13.24 -3.35
C VAL A 162 6.68 12.58 -2.67
N LEU A 163 6.54 12.77 -1.36
CA LEU A 163 5.43 12.23 -0.58
C LEU A 163 4.47 13.35 -0.24
N VAL A 164 3.19 13.19 -0.60
CA VAL A 164 2.07 14.02 -0.12
C VAL A 164 1.23 13.17 0.82
N PHE A 165 1.11 13.56 2.08
CA PHE A 165 0.31 12.80 3.03
C PHE A 165 -0.22 13.65 4.19
N GLY A 166 -1.23 13.12 4.87
CA GLY A 166 -1.80 13.66 6.10
C GLY A 166 -2.17 12.56 7.06
N CYS A 167 -2.74 12.93 8.21
CA CYS A 167 -3.35 11.98 9.15
C CYS A 167 -4.82 12.35 9.37
N GLY A 168 -5.68 11.34 9.54
CA GLY A 168 -7.06 11.57 9.92
C GLY A 168 -7.17 12.04 11.38
N GLY A 169 -8.06 13.01 11.65
CA GLY A 169 -8.37 13.49 12.99
C GLY A 169 -9.31 12.54 13.76
N ASN A 170 -9.39 12.73 15.08
CA ASN A 170 -10.14 11.85 16.01
C ASN A 170 -9.74 10.37 15.89
N ARG A 171 -8.46 10.09 15.63
CA ARG A 171 -7.87 8.75 15.53
C ARG A 171 -6.62 8.66 16.42
N ASP A 172 -5.96 7.50 16.42
CA ASP A 172 -4.69 7.32 17.12
C ASP A 172 -3.68 8.41 16.71
N GLN A 173 -3.39 9.31 17.65
CA GLN A 173 -2.48 10.43 17.47
C GLN A 173 -1.01 9.99 17.53
N THR A 174 -0.72 8.87 18.21
CA THR A 174 0.65 8.38 18.41
C THR A 174 1.32 8.03 17.08
N LYS A 175 0.52 7.63 16.08
CA LYS A 175 1.02 7.32 14.74
C LYS A 175 1.55 8.54 13.98
N ARG A 176 1.11 9.76 14.30
CA ARG A 176 1.50 11.01 13.59
C ARG A 176 3.01 11.20 13.66
N ALA A 177 3.56 11.04 14.86
CA ALA A 177 4.99 11.13 15.12
C ALA A 177 5.79 10.10 14.34
N GLU A 178 5.35 8.83 14.35
CA GLU A 178 6.04 7.76 13.65
C GLU A 178 5.96 7.93 12.12
N MET A 179 4.80 8.30 11.59
CA MET A 179 4.63 8.59 10.16
C MET A 179 5.50 9.78 9.71
N GLY A 180 5.61 10.84 10.52
CA GLY A 180 6.53 11.96 10.28
C GLY A 180 7.99 11.51 10.19
N LYS A 181 8.47 10.71 11.15
CA LYS A 181 9.84 10.16 11.14
C LYS A 181 10.10 9.30 9.91
N ILE A 182 9.15 8.45 9.53
CA ILE A 182 9.25 7.59 8.34
C ILE A 182 9.31 8.43 7.07
N ALA A 183 8.45 9.45 6.96
CA ALA A 183 8.43 10.37 5.82
C ALA A 183 9.77 11.09 5.67
N GLN A 184 10.29 11.71 6.75
CA GLN A 184 11.59 12.39 6.78
C GLN A 184 12.74 11.47 6.33
N MET A 185 12.74 10.22 6.82
CA MET A 185 13.83 9.27 6.55
C MET A 185 13.78 8.67 5.14
N LEU A 186 12.58 8.44 4.60
CA LEU A 186 12.41 7.65 3.38
C LEU A 186 12.00 8.47 2.16
N ALA A 187 11.33 9.60 2.30
CA ALA A 187 11.03 10.46 1.15
C ALA A 187 12.23 11.35 0.79
N GLY A 188 12.28 11.82 -0.45
CA GLY A 188 13.22 12.88 -0.86
C GLY A 188 12.67 14.28 -0.64
N LYS A 189 11.35 14.44 -0.77
CA LYS A 189 10.60 15.67 -0.46
C LYS A 189 9.29 15.26 0.22
N VAL A 190 8.86 16.00 1.23
CA VAL A 190 7.62 15.73 1.98
C VAL A 190 6.73 16.96 1.93
N ILE A 191 5.45 16.74 1.65
CA ILE A 191 4.38 17.72 1.76
C ILE A 191 3.35 17.18 2.75
N VAL A 192 3.21 17.87 3.88
CA VAL A 192 2.21 17.56 4.90
C VAL A 192 0.94 18.35 4.60
N THR A 193 -0.18 17.65 4.52
CA THR A 193 -1.48 18.22 4.12
C THR A 193 -2.63 17.61 4.92
N ASP A 194 -3.84 18.10 4.69
CA ASP A 194 -5.04 17.57 5.34
C ASP A 194 -5.45 16.22 4.71
N ASP A 195 -5.81 15.26 5.56
CA ASP A 195 -6.46 14.00 5.16
C ASP A 195 -7.97 14.16 5.41
N ASN A 196 -8.52 13.49 6.41
CA ASN A 196 -9.85 13.73 6.96
C ASN A 196 -9.70 14.30 8.37
N PRO A 197 -9.60 15.63 8.55
CA PRO A 197 -9.51 16.27 9.86
C PRO A 197 -10.68 15.93 10.79
N ARG A 198 -11.88 15.67 10.24
CA ARG A 198 -13.11 15.48 11.02
C ARG A 198 -13.34 16.68 11.94
N ASP A 199 -13.50 16.46 13.24
CA ASP A 199 -13.81 17.50 14.22
C ASP A 199 -12.54 18.03 14.92
N GLU A 200 -11.37 17.56 14.50
CA GLU A 200 -10.09 18.00 15.03
C GLU A 200 -9.49 19.11 14.15
N ASP A 201 -8.85 20.09 14.80
CA ASP A 201 -8.18 21.19 14.11
C ASP A 201 -7.09 20.66 13.15
N PRO A 202 -7.24 20.86 11.83
CA PRO A 202 -6.29 20.36 10.84
C PRO A 202 -4.87 20.92 11.04
N GLY A 203 -4.76 22.17 11.52
CA GLY A 203 -3.47 22.79 11.82
C GLY A 203 -2.71 22.04 12.90
N LYS A 204 -3.40 21.57 13.95
CA LYS A 204 -2.78 20.75 15.01
C LYS A 204 -2.30 19.41 14.48
N ILE A 205 -3.10 18.75 13.65
CA ILE A 205 -2.72 17.46 13.05
C ILE A 205 -1.45 17.61 12.22
N ARG A 206 -1.37 18.63 11.36
CA ARG A 206 -0.17 18.89 10.54
C ARG A 206 1.02 19.25 11.42
N HIS A 207 0.82 20.08 12.45
CA HIS A 207 1.86 20.45 13.41
C HIS A 207 2.48 19.22 14.10
N ASP A 208 1.66 18.26 14.57
CA ASP A 208 2.14 17.04 15.22
C ASP A 208 3.04 16.19 14.30
N ILE A 209 2.75 16.16 13.00
CA ILE A 209 3.58 15.49 12.00
C ILE A 209 4.90 16.28 11.79
N LEU A 210 4.80 17.60 11.66
CA LEU A 210 5.93 18.49 11.38
C LEU A 210 6.96 18.53 12.51
N LEU A 211 6.56 18.32 13.78
CA LEU A 211 7.49 18.14 14.91
C LEU A 211 8.51 17.01 14.67
N HIS A 212 8.18 16.06 13.81
CA HIS A 212 9.02 14.91 13.48
C HIS A 212 9.45 14.87 12.01
N CYS A 213 9.09 15.89 11.23
CA CYS A 213 9.45 16.07 9.83
C CYS A 213 9.59 17.58 9.53
N PRO A 214 10.53 18.29 10.19
CA PRO A 214 10.56 19.75 10.21
C PRO A 214 10.90 20.38 8.85
N ASP A 215 11.52 19.62 7.94
CA ASP A 215 11.87 20.08 6.59
C ASP A 215 10.73 19.92 5.58
N ALA A 216 9.58 19.38 6.01
CA ALA A 216 8.43 19.19 5.13
C ALA A 216 7.75 20.53 4.79
N LEU A 217 7.21 20.61 3.58
CA LEU A 217 6.34 21.71 3.19
C LEU A 217 4.95 21.50 3.79
N GLU A 218 4.42 22.52 4.46
CA GLU A 218 3.05 22.50 4.96
C GLU A 218 2.10 23.15 3.94
N ILE A 219 1.11 22.39 3.46
CA ILE A 219 0.04 22.89 2.60
C ILE A 219 -1.26 22.24 3.04
N GLY A 220 -2.10 22.98 3.79
CA GLY A 220 -3.35 22.43 4.34
C GLY A 220 -4.30 21.91 3.25
N ASP A 221 -4.53 22.70 2.20
CA ASP A 221 -5.36 22.32 1.07
C ASP A 221 -4.76 21.12 0.30
N ARG A 222 -5.45 19.98 0.38
CA ARG A 222 -4.99 18.71 -0.20
C ARG A 222 -4.85 18.76 -1.71
N LYS A 223 -5.75 19.47 -2.41
CA LYS A 223 -5.66 19.64 -3.87
C LYS A 223 -4.37 20.38 -4.23
N LYS A 224 -4.11 21.52 -3.57
CA LYS A 224 -2.90 22.32 -3.80
C LYS A 224 -1.62 21.57 -3.40
N ALA A 225 -1.67 20.76 -2.35
CA ALA A 225 -0.55 19.92 -1.94
C ALA A 225 -0.19 18.88 -3.01
N ILE A 226 -1.20 18.23 -3.59
CA ILE A 226 -1.02 17.27 -4.69
C ILE A 226 -0.49 17.97 -5.94
N GLU A 227 -1.08 19.10 -6.34
CA GLU A 227 -0.62 19.90 -7.47
C GLU A 227 0.85 20.33 -7.31
N LYS A 228 1.23 20.79 -6.11
CA LYS A 228 2.63 21.10 -5.79
C LYS A 228 3.52 19.86 -5.88
N GLY A 229 3.05 18.72 -5.38
CA GLY A 229 3.76 17.44 -5.46
C GLY A 229 3.98 16.97 -6.89
N ILE A 230 3.00 17.15 -7.78
CA ILE A 230 3.10 16.85 -9.22
C ILE A 230 4.21 17.69 -9.85
N ASN A 231 4.22 19.00 -9.61
CA ASN A 231 5.21 19.91 -10.17
C ASN A 231 6.63 19.54 -9.69
N ILE A 232 6.83 19.35 -8.38
CA ILE A 232 8.14 18.93 -7.85
C ILE A 232 8.57 17.59 -8.44
N ALA A 233 7.66 16.62 -8.50
CA ALA A 233 8.00 15.29 -9.00
C ALA A 233 8.39 15.31 -10.48
N HIS A 234 7.68 16.09 -11.29
CA HIS A 234 8.00 16.29 -12.69
C HIS A 234 9.35 17.00 -12.87
N ASP A 235 9.51 18.17 -12.26
CA ASP A 235 10.67 19.06 -12.48
C ASP A 235 11.97 18.45 -11.94
N GLU A 236 11.90 17.71 -10.83
CA GLU A 236 13.06 17.03 -10.23
C GLU A 236 13.21 15.56 -10.70
N ASN A 237 12.40 15.09 -11.65
CA ASN A 237 12.40 13.70 -12.16
C ASN A 237 12.27 12.62 -11.05
N MET A 238 11.36 12.85 -10.11
CA MET A 238 11.07 12.00 -8.95
C MET A 238 9.76 11.21 -9.14
N ILE A 239 9.51 10.26 -8.25
CA ILE A 239 8.20 9.57 -8.14
C ILE A 239 7.32 10.34 -7.16
N LEU A 240 6.05 10.56 -7.51
CA LEU A 240 5.04 11.11 -6.60
C LEU A 240 4.27 9.97 -5.93
N LEU A 241 4.20 9.98 -4.61
CA LEU A 241 3.27 9.17 -3.82
C LEU A 241 2.30 10.08 -3.07
N VAL A 242 1.00 9.92 -3.33
CA VAL A 242 -0.07 10.51 -2.53
C VAL A 242 -0.64 9.42 -1.62
N ALA A 243 -0.46 9.58 -0.32
CA ALA A 243 -0.83 8.57 0.67
C ALA A 243 -1.96 9.03 1.61
N GLY A 244 -2.64 8.06 2.22
CA GLY A 244 -3.68 8.28 3.23
C GLY A 244 -5.06 7.85 2.75
N LYS A 245 -5.63 8.59 1.80
CA LYS A 245 -7.03 8.44 1.37
C LYS A 245 -7.29 7.31 0.37
N GLY A 246 -6.32 6.96 -0.47
CA GLY A 246 -6.47 5.85 -1.41
C GLY A 246 -7.66 6.02 -2.37
N HIS A 247 -8.68 5.15 -2.22
CA HIS A 247 -9.87 5.14 -3.08
C HIS A 247 -11.01 6.03 -2.57
N GLU A 248 -10.83 6.70 -1.43
CA GLU A 248 -11.85 7.59 -0.89
C GLU A 248 -12.22 8.69 -1.89
N ARG A 249 -13.52 8.99 -1.97
CA ARG A 249 -14.12 10.00 -2.86
C ARG A 249 -14.59 11.25 -2.13
N PHE A 250 -14.28 11.35 -0.84
CA PHE A 250 -14.69 12.46 -0.01
C PHE A 250 -13.59 12.88 0.94
N GLN A 251 -13.57 14.15 1.33
CA GLN A 251 -12.79 14.69 2.42
C GLN A 251 -13.73 15.13 3.56
N ILE A 252 -13.47 14.66 4.78
CA ILE A 252 -14.31 14.95 5.94
C ILE A 252 -13.71 16.10 6.76
N ILE A 253 -14.42 17.22 6.83
CA ILE A 253 -14.02 18.44 7.55
C ILE A 253 -15.22 18.93 8.37
N GLU A 254 -15.08 19.03 9.69
CA GLU A 254 -16.11 19.50 10.62
C GLU A 254 -17.48 18.81 10.41
N GLY A 255 -17.45 17.49 10.26
CA GLY A 255 -18.64 16.67 9.99
C GLY A 255 -19.22 16.76 8.57
N GLN A 256 -18.69 17.63 7.71
CA GLN A 256 -19.10 17.72 6.30
C GLN A 256 -18.28 16.79 5.41
N SER A 257 -18.95 16.14 4.46
CA SER A 257 -18.34 15.26 3.46
C SER A 257 -18.26 16.00 2.12
N LEU A 258 -17.08 16.53 1.79
CA LEU A 258 -16.81 17.26 0.55
C LEU A 258 -16.29 16.30 -0.52
N GLU A 259 -16.79 16.37 -1.75
CA GLU A 259 -16.31 15.52 -2.85
C GLU A 259 -14.83 15.80 -3.15
N PHE A 260 -14.02 14.74 -3.12
CA PHE A 260 -12.58 14.84 -3.31
C PHE A 260 -11.96 13.48 -3.67
N SER A 261 -11.13 13.44 -4.71
CA SER A 261 -10.38 12.24 -5.06
C SER A 261 -8.93 12.53 -5.44
N ASP A 262 -7.98 11.90 -4.73
CA ASP A 262 -6.54 11.98 -5.03
C ASP A 262 -6.24 11.63 -6.50
N VAL A 263 -6.88 10.58 -7.01
CA VAL A 263 -6.70 10.10 -8.40
C VAL A 263 -7.16 11.13 -9.42
N GLU A 264 -8.29 11.78 -9.17
CA GLU A 264 -8.85 12.78 -10.09
C GLU A 264 -8.00 14.04 -10.12
N VAL A 265 -7.55 14.53 -8.94
CA VAL A 265 -6.63 15.68 -8.86
C VAL A 265 -5.35 15.40 -9.66
N ILE A 266 -4.77 14.20 -9.55
CA ILE A 266 -3.57 13.85 -10.32
C ILE A 266 -3.84 13.82 -11.84
N ARG A 267 -4.98 13.23 -12.26
CA ARG A 267 -5.36 13.18 -13.68
C ARG A 267 -5.62 14.56 -14.26
N GLU A 268 -6.23 15.46 -13.49
CA GLU A 268 -6.45 16.85 -13.88
C GLU A 268 -5.13 17.63 -13.98
N GLY A 269 -4.26 17.53 -12.98
CA GLY A 269 -2.96 18.22 -12.94
C GLY A 269 -2.07 17.87 -14.13
N GLN A 270 -2.14 16.63 -14.64
CA GLN A 270 -1.38 16.20 -15.82
C GLN A 270 -1.79 16.92 -17.12
N LYS A 271 -3.07 17.30 -17.27
CA LYS A 271 -3.54 18.04 -18.45
C LYS A 271 -2.92 19.43 -18.52
N PHE A 272 -2.71 20.08 -17.38
CA PHE A 272 -2.07 21.39 -17.30
C PHE A 272 -0.58 21.33 -17.64
N ALA A 273 0.15 20.35 -17.11
CA ALA A 273 1.57 20.18 -17.44
C ALA A 273 1.79 19.88 -18.94
N THR A 274 0.92 19.08 -19.56
CA THR A 274 0.99 18.76 -20.99
C THR A 274 0.60 19.97 -21.87
N ALA A 275 -0.39 20.78 -21.44
CA ALA A 275 -0.81 21.98 -22.16
C ALA A 275 0.25 23.09 -22.13
N VAL A 276 0.98 23.27 -21.02
CA VAL A 276 2.09 24.23 -20.90
C VAL A 276 3.29 23.85 -21.79
N LEU A 277 3.51 22.55 -22.04
CA LEU A 277 4.53 22.07 -22.98
C LEU A 277 4.14 22.28 -24.46
N LEU A 278 2.85 22.47 -24.76
CA LEU A 278 2.33 22.69 -26.11
C LEU A 278 2.05 24.16 -26.42
N SER A 279 2.14 25.06 -25.44
CA SER A 279 2.12 26.50 -25.71
C SER A 279 3.49 26.92 -26.27
N PRO A 280 3.58 27.39 -27.53
CA PRO A 280 4.84 27.91 -28.04
C PRO A 280 5.23 29.11 -27.16
N SER A 281 6.49 29.11 -26.70
CA SER A 281 7.10 30.24 -26.02
C SER A 281 6.94 31.48 -26.88
N SER A 282 5.95 32.31 -26.56
CA SER A 282 5.85 33.66 -27.11
C SER A 282 6.96 34.48 -26.47
N ASN A 283 8.15 34.41 -27.07
CA ASN A 283 9.23 35.35 -26.82
C ASN A 283 8.74 36.76 -27.21
N ALA A 284 8.77 37.67 -26.24
CA ALA A 284 8.98 39.10 -26.45
C ALA A 284 10.32 39.45 -25.79
#